data_AF-A0A238BNZ5-F1
#
_entry.id   AF-A0A238BNZ5-F1
#
_cell.length_a   1.000
_cell.length_b   1.000
_cell.length_c   1.000
_cell.angle_alpha   90.00
_cell.angle_beta   90.00
_cell.angle_gamma   90.00
#
_symmetry.space_group_name_H-M   'P 1'
#
loop_
_entity.id
_entity.type
_entity.pdbx_description
1 polymer ?
#
loop_
_entity_poly.entity_id
_entity_poly.type
_entity_poly.pdbx_seq_one_letter_code
_entity_poly.pdbx_strand_id
1 'polypeptide(L)'
;MCCMKHDLCYDKAVFENRCYDTAEEYLLPYHWKCVQNQTVCLNDENSKCGNALCACDTEVINCWKRFEKPKIDAKCDKTNHSHIRYPHSSFNFLSLIKKIFNMWKREFKLQQ
;
A
#
# COMPACT_ATOMS: atom_id res chain seq x y z
N MET A 1 -9.26 7.79 -13.83
CA MET A 1 -8.15 6.86 -14.16
C MET A 1 -6.95 6.94 -13.20
N CYS A 2 -6.82 7.95 -12.32
CA CYS A 2 -5.70 8.02 -11.37
C CYS A 2 -5.62 6.82 -10.41
N CYS A 3 -6.73 6.46 -9.78
CA CYS A 3 -6.76 5.37 -8.79
C CYS A 3 -6.40 4.02 -9.41
N MET A 4 -6.99 3.66 -10.56
CA MET A 4 -6.63 2.42 -11.27
C MET A 4 -5.13 2.33 -11.62
N LYS A 5 -4.48 3.45 -11.96
CA LYS A 5 -3.02 3.46 -12.19
C LYS A 5 -2.22 3.29 -10.90
N HIS A 6 -2.73 3.82 -9.80
CA HIS A 6 -2.16 3.68 -8.48
C HIS A 6 -2.27 2.22 -7.98
N ASP A 7 -3.44 1.59 -8.13
CA ASP A 7 -3.64 0.16 -7.85
C ASP A 7 -2.63 -0.70 -8.64
N LEU A 8 -2.48 -0.45 -9.93
CA LEU A 8 -1.49 -1.16 -10.77
C LEU A 8 -0.03 -0.87 -10.36
N CYS A 9 0.25 0.30 -9.79
CA CYS A 9 1.57 0.64 -9.29
C CYS A 9 1.91 -0.18 -8.04
N TYR A 10 0.94 -0.37 -7.14
CA TYR A 10 1.06 -1.25 -5.99
C TYR A 10 1.20 -2.72 -6.40
N ASP A 11 0.35 -3.21 -7.31
CA ASP A 11 0.47 -4.56 -7.86
C ASP A 11 1.87 -4.82 -8.43
N LYS A 12 2.42 -3.84 -9.15
CA LYS A 12 3.78 -3.92 -9.68
C LYS A 12 4.84 -3.97 -8.58
N ALA A 13 4.69 -3.21 -7.49
CA ALA A 13 5.64 -3.23 -6.38
C ALA A 13 5.70 -4.61 -5.70
N VAL A 14 4.56 -5.30 -5.57
CA VAL A 14 4.49 -6.68 -5.08
C VAL A 14 5.07 -7.65 -6.11
N PHE A 15 4.68 -7.54 -7.38
CA PHE A 15 5.15 -8.40 -8.47
C PHE A 15 6.68 -8.38 -8.64
N GLU A 16 7.29 -7.21 -8.49
CA GLU A 16 8.75 -7.02 -8.57
C GLU A 16 9.49 -7.40 -7.27
N ASN A 17 8.79 -7.97 -6.27
CA ASN A 17 9.31 -8.26 -4.94
C ASN A 17 9.95 -7.04 -4.25
N ARG A 18 9.50 -5.82 -4.58
CA ARG A 18 9.87 -4.61 -3.83
C ARG A 18 9.10 -4.55 -2.52
N CYS A 19 7.84 -4.97 -2.56
CA CYS A 19 6.98 -5.23 -1.41
C CYS A 19 6.69 -6.73 -1.32
N TYR A 20 6.43 -7.21 -0.11
CA TYR A 20 6.25 -8.62 0.18
C TYR A 20 4.83 -9.12 -0.10
N ASP A 21 3.81 -8.36 0.31
CA ASP A 21 2.41 -8.61 -0.04
C ASP A 21 1.57 -7.31 0.02
N THR A 22 0.31 -7.40 -0.39
CA THR A 22 -0.60 -6.26 -0.49
C THR A 22 -0.96 -5.64 0.87
N ALA A 23 -0.68 -6.30 2.00
CA ALA A 23 -0.94 -5.72 3.30
C ALA A 23 0.01 -4.53 3.59
N GLU A 24 1.21 -4.54 2.98
CA GLU A 24 2.19 -3.47 3.16
C GLU A 24 1.72 -2.14 2.57
N GLU A 25 0.87 -2.15 1.55
CA GLU A 25 0.26 -0.95 0.94
C GLU A 25 -0.47 -0.06 1.96
N TYR A 26 -1.04 -0.68 3.01
CA TYR A 26 -1.85 0.00 4.02
C TYR A 26 -1.15 0.17 5.36
N LEU A 27 -0.14 -0.65 5.64
CA LEU A 27 0.45 -0.77 6.97
C LEU A 27 1.90 -0.31 7.03
N LEU A 28 2.64 -0.32 5.91
CA LEU A 28 4.05 0.02 5.91
C LEU A 28 4.24 1.55 5.93
N PRO A 29 4.76 2.13 7.02
CA PRO A 29 5.11 3.54 7.01
C PRO A 29 6.32 3.77 6.09
N TYR A 30 6.31 4.89 5.39
CA TYR A 30 7.44 5.36 4.61
C TYR A 30 7.64 6.87 4.80
N HIS A 31 8.83 7.36 4.49
CA HIS A 31 9.19 8.75 4.75
C HIS A 31 8.95 9.65 3.53
N TRP A 32 8.26 10.76 3.75
CA TRP A 32 8.00 11.77 2.72
C TRP A 32 7.91 13.18 3.34
N LYS A 33 8.01 14.21 2.50
CA LYS A 33 7.80 15.61 2.86
C LYS A 33 6.93 16.31 1.82
N CYS A 34 6.25 17.37 2.25
CA CYS A 34 5.64 18.35 1.35
C CYS A 34 6.53 19.59 1.33
N VAL A 35 7.08 19.92 0.17
CA VAL A 35 7.90 21.13 -0.04
C VAL A 35 7.29 21.91 -1.19
N GLN A 36 6.89 23.16 -0.95
CA GLN A 36 6.30 24.02 -1.99
C GLN A 36 5.14 23.34 -2.77
N ASN A 37 4.21 22.71 -2.04
CA ASN A 37 3.09 21.93 -2.60
C ASN A 37 3.51 20.73 -3.48
N GLN A 38 4.75 20.27 -3.40
CA GLN A 38 5.26 19.08 -4.07
C GLN A 38 5.56 17.98 -3.06
N THR A 39 5.19 16.75 -3.40
CA THR A 39 5.52 15.56 -2.61
C THR A 39 6.96 15.17 -2.92
N VAL A 40 7.76 14.97 -1.87
CA VAL A 40 9.16 14.53 -1.95
C VAL A 40 9.31 13.25 -1.15
N CYS A 41 9.69 12.16 -1.80
CA CYS A 41 10.02 10.91 -1.13
C CYS A 41 11.40 11.02 -0.46
N LEU A 42 11.47 10.68 0.82
CA LEU A 42 12.72 10.55 1.54
C LEU A 42 13.10 9.08 1.48
N ASN A 43 13.81 8.70 0.41
CA ASN A 43 14.15 7.30 0.21
C ASN A 43 15.01 6.76 1.35
N ASP A 44 14.64 5.57 1.84
CA ASP A 44 15.42 4.79 2.81
C ASP A 44 16.07 3.62 2.08
N GLU A 45 17.40 3.53 2.14
CA GLU A 45 18.17 2.45 1.52
C GLU A 45 17.78 1.07 2.08
N ASN A 46 17.24 1.02 3.29
CA ASN A 46 16.81 -0.21 3.95
C ASN A 46 15.37 -0.62 3.59
N SER A 47 14.58 0.26 2.96
CA SER A 47 13.16 0.03 2.68
C SER A 47 12.81 0.17 1.20
N LYS A 48 13.05 -0.90 0.44
CA LYS A 48 12.64 -0.97 -0.98
C LYS A 48 11.13 -0.80 -1.16
N CYS A 49 10.33 -1.39 -0.27
CA CYS A 49 8.87 -1.26 -0.34
C CYS A 49 8.43 0.16 -0.01
N GLY A 50 8.95 0.76 1.07
CA GLY A 50 8.57 2.14 1.44
C GLY A 50 8.88 3.14 0.33
N ASN A 51 10.03 2.99 -0.33
CA ASN A 51 10.39 3.83 -1.49
C ASN A 51 9.45 3.59 -2.69
N ALA A 52 9.05 2.34 -2.92
CA ALA A 52 8.10 1.98 -3.97
C ALA A 52 6.72 2.58 -3.74
N LEU A 53 6.18 2.43 -2.53
CA LEU A 53 4.87 2.97 -2.15
C LEU A 53 4.88 4.50 -2.23
N CYS A 54 5.93 5.16 -1.73
CA CYS A 54 6.05 6.61 -1.83
C CYS A 54 6.04 7.11 -3.29
N ALA A 55 6.71 6.39 -4.20
CA ALA A 55 6.69 6.73 -5.61
C ALA A 55 5.29 6.61 -6.20
N CYS A 56 4.58 5.50 -5.93
CA CYS A 56 3.20 5.30 -6.37
C CYS A 56 2.26 6.39 -5.82
N ASP A 57 2.38 6.74 -4.55
CA ASP A 57 1.57 7.79 -3.92
C ASP A 57 1.89 9.19 -4.47
N THR A 58 3.16 9.45 -4.79
CA THR A 58 3.55 10.70 -5.46
C THR A 58 2.93 10.79 -6.86
N GLU A 59 2.91 9.70 -7.63
CA GLU A 59 2.27 9.65 -8.94
C GLU A 59 0.76 9.89 -8.87
N VAL A 60 0.06 9.29 -7.90
CA VAL A 60 -1.39 9.48 -7.77
C VAL A 60 -1.74 10.91 -7.34
N ILE A 61 -0.97 11.50 -6.42
CA ILE A 61 -1.14 12.90 -6.01
C ILE A 61 -0.94 13.83 -7.21
N ASN A 62 0.12 13.62 -7.99
CA ASN A 62 0.37 14.41 -9.20
C ASN A 62 -0.73 14.21 -10.25
N CYS A 63 -1.30 13.01 -10.34
CA CYS A 63 -2.44 12.74 -11.19
C CYS A 63 -3.69 13.51 -10.75
N TRP A 64 -4.00 13.52 -9.44
CA TRP A 64 -5.16 14.19 -8.86
C TRP A 64 -5.11 15.71 -8.98
N LYS A 65 -3.92 16.32 -8.89
CA LYS A 65 -3.72 17.78 -9.04
C LYS A 65 -4.27 18.37 -10.34
N ARG A 66 -4.50 17.53 -11.37
CA ARG A 66 -5.05 17.94 -12.67
C ARG A 66 -6.56 18.12 -12.68
N PHE A 67 -7.24 17.67 -11.63
CA PHE A 67 -8.70 17.71 -11.52
C PHE A 67 -9.10 18.62 -10.37
N GLU A 68 -10.26 19.27 -10.48
CA GLU A 68 -10.83 19.97 -9.33
C GLU A 68 -11.18 18.96 -8.23
N LYS A 69 -10.98 19.38 -6.97
CA LYS A 69 -11.42 18.58 -5.83
C LYS A 69 -12.95 18.39 -5.93
N PRO A 70 -13.46 17.15 -5.83
CA PRO A 70 -14.89 16.90 -5.80
C PRO A 70 -15.56 17.71 -4.70
N LYS A 71 -16.66 18.38 -5.04
CA LYS A 71 -17.45 19.19 -4.08
C LYS A 71 -18.46 18.35 -3.29
N ILE A 72 -18.72 17.13 -3.75
CA ILE A 72 -19.73 16.24 -3.21
C ILE A 72 -19.08 14.87 -3.05
N ASP A 73 -19.20 14.29 -1.86
CA ASP A 73 -18.79 12.92 -1.62
C ASP A 73 -19.77 11.95 -2.30
N ALA A 74 -19.24 10.98 -3.04
CA ALA A 74 -20.06 9.93 -3.62
C ALA A 74 -20.71 9.14 -2.49
N LYS A 75 -22.05 9.08 -2.48
CA LYS A 75 -22.77 8.20 -1.56
C LYS A 75 -22.66 6.77 -2.06
N CYS A 76 -22.30 5.86 -1.16
CA CYS A 76 -22.48 4.44 -1.41
C CYS A 76 -23.97 4.12 -1.27
N ASP A 77 -24.67 3.95 -2.40
CA ASP A 77 -26.01 3.42 -2.39
C ASP A 77 -25.95 1.95 -1.98
N LYS A 78 -26.34 1.69 -0.73
CA LYS A 78 -26.56 0.34 -0.23
C LYS A 78 -27.83 -0.23 -0.87
N THR A 79 -27.77 -0.57 -2.16
CA THR A 79 -28.70 -1.55 -2.70
C THR A 79 -28.48 -2.83 -1.88
N ASN A 80 -29.55 -3.41 -1.34
CA ASN A 80 -29.51 -4.69 -0.64
C ASN A 80 -29.09 -5.80 -1.62
N HIS A 81 -27.82 -5.84 -2.04
CA HIS A 81 -27.23 -7.00 -2.67
C HIS A 81 -27.06 -8.04 -1.57
N SER A 82 -28.12 -8.83 -1.39
CA SER A 82 -28.08 -10.13 -0.74
C SER A 82 -26.84 -10.90 -1.22
N HIS A 83 -25.88 -11.06 -0.32
CA HIS A 83 -24.86 -12.12 -0.30
C HIS A 83 -24.49 -12.76 -1.65
N ILE A 84 -23.79 -12.05 -2.54
CA ILE A 84 -22.86 -12.75 -3.42
C ILE A 84 -21.57 -12.91 -2.62
N ARG A 85 -21.45 -14.05 -1.92
CA ARG A 85 -20.19 -14.49 -1.31
C ARG A 85 -19.16 -14.64 -2.42
N TYR A 86 -18.28 -13.67 -2.60
CA TYR A 86 -16.96 -13.99 -3.12
C TYR A 86 -16.28 -14.90 -2.09
N PRO A 87 -15.60 -15.98 -2.50
CA PRO A 87 -14.81 -16.78 -1.58
C PRO A 87 -13.80 -15.84 -0.95
N HIS A 88 -14.04 -15.50 0.32
CA HIS A 88 -13.09 -14.82 1.16
C HIS A 88 -11.85 -15.70 1.17
N SER A 89 -10.83 -15.31 0.39
CA SER A 89 -9.48 -15.85 0.49
C SER A 89 -9.20 -15.95 1.99
N SER A 90 -9.07 -17.16 2.48
CA SER A 90 -8.87 -17.37 3.90
C SER A 90 -7.55 -16.70 4.24
N PHE A 91 -7.64 -15.49 4.80
CA PHE A 91 -6.55 -14.89 5.55
C PHE A 91 -6.22 -15.91 6.64
N ASN A 92 -5.28 -16.78 6.34
CA ASN A 92 -4.85 -17.82 7.23
C ASN A 92 -3.98 -17.10 8.26
N PHE A 93 -4.61 -16.61 9.32
CA PHE A 93 -3.99 -15.87 10.41
C PHE A 93 -2.74 -16.57 10.95
N LEU A 94 -2.70 -17.91 10.88
CA LEU A 94 -1.53 -18.72 11.22
C LEU A 94 -0.34 -18.49 10.27
N SER A 95 -0.57 -18.19 9.00
CA SER A 95 0.48 -17.77 8.05
C SER A 95 1.09 -16.44 8.48
N LEU A 96 0.25 -15.45 8.82
CA LEU A 96 0.71 -14.14 9.30
C LEU A 96 1.48 -14.28 10.62
N ILE A 97 0.98 -15.04 11.59
CA ILE A 97 1.70 -15.33 12.85
C ILE A 97 3.01 -16.06 12.58
N LYS A 98 3.04 -17.05 11.69
CA LYS A 98 4.28 -17.74 11.31
C LYS A 98 5.29 -16.80 10.67
N LYS A 99 4.85 -15.88 9.82
CA LYS A 99 5.70 -14.84 9.21
C LYS A 99 6.28 -13.91 10.30
N ILE A 100 5.43 -13.42 11.22
CA ILE A 100 5.86 -12.59 12.36
C ILE A 100 6.86 -13.33 13.25
N PHE A 101 6.58 -14.59 13.59
CA PHE A 101 7.48 -15.43 14.39
C PHE A 101 8.82 -15.66 13.69
N ASN A 102 8.81 -15.92 12.38
CA ASN A 102 10.03 -16.11 11.59
C ASN A 102 10.83 -14.81 11.45
N MET A 103 10.17 -13.65 11.38
CA MET A 103 10.80 -12.34 11.37
C MET A 103 11.50 -12.07 12.71
N TRP A 104 10.81 -12.27 13.83
CA TRP A 104 11.40 -12.18 15.18
C TRP A 104 12.57 -13.14 15.41
N LYS A 105 12.47 -14.37 14.88
CA LYS A 105 13.55 -15.35 14.96
C LYS A 105 14.81 -14.96 14.18
N ARG A 106 14.67 -14.16 13.11
CA ARG A 106 15.80 -13.63 12.34
C ARG A 106 16.49 -12.49 13.10
N GLU A 107 15.74 -11.61 13.75
CA GLU A 107 16.30 -10.54 14.58
C GLU A 107 17.08 -11.07 15.79
N PHE A 108 16.58 -12.10 16.47
CA PHE A 108 17.29 -12.73 17.60
C PHE A 108 18.57 -13.49 17.21
N LYS A 109 18.72 -13.90 15.95
CA LYS A 109 19.92 -14.59 15.45
C LYS A 109 21.05 -13.66 15.00
N LEU A 110 20.79 -12.35 14.89
CA LEU A 110 21.81 -11.33 14.56
C LEU A 110 22.46 -10.71 15.82
N GLN A 111 22.05 -11.14 17.01
CA GLN A 111 22.58 -10.69 18.31
C GLN A 111 23.36 -11.78 19.10
N GLN A 112 23.74 -12.88 18.44
CA GLN A 112 24.74 -13.88 18.89
C GLN A 112 25.74 -14.12 17.78
#